data_AF-A0A6A6ED31-F1
#
_entry.id   AF-A0A6A6ED31-F1
#
_cell.length_a   1.000
_cell.length_b   1.000
_cell.length_c   1.000
_cell.angle_alpha   90.00
_cell.angle_beta   90.00
_cell.angle_gamma   90.00
#
_symmetry.space_group_name_H-M   'P 1'
#
loop_
_entity.id
_entity.type
_entity.pdbx_description
1 polymer ?
#
loop_
_entity_poly.entity_id
_entity_poly.type
_entity_poly.pdbx_seq_one_letter_code
_entity_poly.pdbx_strand_id
1 'polypeptide(L)'
;VIPSAGECRMPYLRRRAGGRVLNGLRRRSTSKLRTSVLLYNEPNPDDSVALAAFNDDLSQPVDAVVIVGTRLQIGDLRGFVDDLCQGAGGTECMTVWVNKKHQEPGIKIDHHYIGDCDDFASLLLE
;
A
#
# COMPACT_ATOMS: atom_id res chain seq x y z
N VAL A 1 0.77 2.90 -20.77
CA VAL A 1 0.08 1.93 -21.65
C VAL A 1 -0.19 0.68 -20.83
N ILE A 2 -1.42 0.50 -20.36
CA ILE A 2 -1.86 -0.75 -19.72
C ILE A 2 -1.71 -1.85 -20.77
N PRO A 3 -0.99 -2.96 -20.52
CA PRO A 3 -0.83 -3.98 -21.54
C PRO A 3 -2.21 -4.54 -21.87
N SER A 4 -2.60 -4.34 -23.13
CA SER A 4 -3.81 -4.88 -23.73
C SER A 4 -3.90 -6.38 -23.42
N ALA A 5 -5.03 -6.76 -22.80
CA ALA A 5 -5.48 -8.13 -22.53
C ALA A 5 -4.44 -9.20 -22.85
N GLY A 6 -3.46 -9.34 -21.95
CA GLY A 6 -2.26 -10.12 -22.19
C GLY A 6 -2.61 -11.54 -22.59
N GLU A 7 -2.00 -11.99 -23.69
CA GLU A 7 -2.00 -13.39 -24.07
C GLU A 7 -1.72 -14.28 -22.85
N CYS A 8 -2.53 -15.32 -22.67
CA CYS A 8 -2.35 -16.24 -21.56
C CYS A 8 -0.97 -16.90 -21.66
N ARG A 9 0.01 -16.44 -20.84
CA ARG A 9 1.39 -16.97 -20.77
C ARG A 9 1.49 -18.35 -20.12
N MET A 10 0.39 -18.89 -19.57
CA MET A 10 0.40 -20.22 -18.96
C MET A 10 0.16 -21.31 -20.01
N PRO A 11 1.13 -22.21 -20.25
CA PRO A 11 1.01 -23.24 -21.27
C PRO A 11 -0.18 -24.17 -21.04
N TYR A 12 -0.53 -24.46 -19.79
CA TYR A 12 -1.63 -25.37 -19.44
C TYR A 12 -3.01 -24.83 -19.86
N LEU A 13 -3.28 -23.53 -19.66
CA LEU A 13 -4.56 -22.92 -20.04
C LEU A 13 -4.70 -22.83 -21.57
N ARG A 14 -3.61 -22.53 -22.29
CA ARG A 14 -3.57 -22.60 -23.76
C ARG A 14 -3.85 -24.02 -24.26
N ARG A 15 -3.23 -25.05 -23.67
CA ARG A 15 -3.47 -26.46 -24.04
C ARG A 15 -4.93 -26.87 -23.82
N ARG A 16 -5.53 -26.49 -22.69
CA ARG A 16 -6.94 -26.82 -22.38
C ARG A 16 -7.91 -26.13 -23.35
N ALA A 17 -7.64 -24.87 -23.73
CA ALA A 17 -8.41 -24.19 -24.77
C ALA A 17 -8.26 -24.84 -26.15
N GLY A 18 -7.04 -25.28 -26.51
CA GLY A 18 -6.76 -26.01 -27.75
C GLY A 18 -7.46 -27.37 -27.82
N GLY A 19 -7.45 -28.15 -26.71
CA GLY A 19 -8.14 -29.43 -26.63
C GLY A 19 -9.66 -29.33 -26.81
N ARG A 20 -10.26 -28.19 -26.46
CA ARG A 20 -11.68 -27.94 -26.74
C ARG A 20 -11.95 -27.80 -28.24
N VAL A 21 -11.10 -27.06 -28.94
CA VAL A 21 -11.23 -26.87 -30.40
C VAL A 21 -11.05 -28.21 -31.12
N LEU A 22 -10.08 -29.03 -30.70
CA LEU A 22 -9.87 -30.37 -31.24
C LEU A 22 -11.10 -31.29 -31.04
N ASN A 23 -11.84 -31.10 -29.95
CA ASN A 23 -13.07 -31.84 -29.67
C ASN A 23 -14.34 -31.19 -30.27
N GLY A 24 -14.20 -30.26 -31.22
CA GLY A 24 -15.33 -29.57 -31.85
C GLY A 24 -16.09 -28.60 -30.94
N LEU A 25 -15.58 -28.32 -29.73
CA LEU A 25 -16.19 -27.39 -28.79
C LEU A 25 -15.76 -25.96 -29.10
N ARG A 26 -16.66 -25.00 -28.82
CA ARG A 26 -16.34 -23.57 -28.93
C ARG A 26 -15.11 -23.22 -28.08
N ARG A 27 -14.19 -22.46 -28.68
CA ARG A 27 -13.04 -21.86 -28.00
C ARG A 27 -13.55 -20.88 -26.94
N ARG A 28 -13.19 -21.10 -25.67
CA ARG A 28 -13.43 -20.13 -24.60
C ARG A 28 -12.22 -19.22 -24.46
N SER A 29 -12.44 -17.92 -24.26
CA SER A 29 -11.40 -17.01 -23.83
C SER A 29 -10.89 -17.45 -22.46
N THR A 30 -9.58 -17.63 -22.33
CA THR A 30 -8.91 -17.88 -21.05
C THR A 30 -8.39 -16.55 -20.52
N SER A 31 -9.26 -15.74 -19.94
CA SER A 31 -8.83 -14.57 -19.16
C SER A 31 -8.49 -15.02 -17.73
N LYS A 32 -7.54 -14.32 -17.11
CA LYS A 32 -7.24 -14.48 -15.68
C LYS A 32 -7.79 -13.27 -14.95
N LEU A 33 -8.44 -13.50 -13.82
CA LEU A 33 -8.68 -12.44 -12.85
C LEU A 33 -7.33 -12.13 -12.19
N ARG A 34 -6.87 -10.89 -12.33
CA ARG A 34 -5.74 -10.35 -11.56
C ARG A 34 -6.34 -9.45 -10.49
N THR A 35 -6.03 -9.74 -9.24
CA THR A 35 -6.44 -8.89 -8.12
C THR A 35 -5.79 -7.52 -8.27
N SER A 36 -6.53 -6.45 -7.93
CA SER A 36 -6.01 -5.09 -7.91
C SER A 36 -5.23 -4.84 -6.63
N VAL A 37 -4.07 -5.49 -6.49
CA VAL A 37 -3.11 -5.28 -5.39
C VAL A 37 -1.74 -4.97 -5.98
N LEU A 38 -0.99 -4.10 -5.31
CA LEU A 38 0.40 -3.82 -5.65
C LEU A 38 1.27 -4.99 -5.23
N LEU A 39 2.02 -5.56 -6.17
CA LEU A 39 3.01 -6.60 -5.88
C LEU A 39 4.40 -5.99 -5.74
N TYR A 40 5.27 -6.68 -5.01
CA TYR A 40 6.68 -6.32 -4.94
C TYR A 40 7.30 -6.26 -6.34
N ASN A 41 8.07 -5.20 -6.59
CA ASN A 41 8.76 -4.94 -7.86
C ASN A 41 7.82 -4.74 -9.06
N GLU A 42 6.52 -4.59 -8.85
CA GLU A 42 5.63 -4.08 -9.89
C GLU A 42 5.48 -2.57 -9.73
N PRO A 43 5.52 -1.80 -10.83
CA PRO A 43 5.16 -0.39 -10.77
C PRO A 43 3.68 -0.31 -10.36
N ASN A 44 3.35 0.63 -9.50
CA ASN A 44 1.98 0.75 -9.07
C ASN A 44 1.16 1.34 -10.24
N PRO A 45 0.13 0.62 -10.70
CA PRO A 45 -0.63 1.03 -11.89
C PRO A 45 -1.29 2.40 -11.70
N ASP A 46 -1.52 2.79 -10.44
CA ASP A 46 -2.10 4.06 -10.01
C ASP A 46 -1.08 4.94 -9.29
N ASP A 47 0.22 4.80 -9.58
CA ASP A 47 1.30 5.57 -8.96
C ASP A 47 1.04 7.07 -8.98
N SER A 48 0.51 7.60 -10.09
CA SER A 48 0.21 9.03 -10.20
C SER A 48 -0.91 9.49 -9.26
N VAL A 49 -1.87 8.62 -8.94
CA VAL A 49 -3.03 8.98 -8.10
C VAL A 49 -2.66 8.88 -6.63
N ALA A 50 -2.00 7.79 -6.24
CA ALA A 50 -1.51 7.63 -4.86
C ALA A 50 -0.47 8.70 -4.52
N LEU A 51 0.47 8.97 -5.43
CA LEU A 51 1.49 10.01 -5.25
C LEU A 51 0.87 11.42 -5.23
N ALA A 52 -0.18 11.69 -6.03
CA ALA A 52 -0.89 12.96 -5.96
C ALA A 52 -1.55 13.16 -4.59
N ALA A 53 -2.26 12.16 -4.07
CA ALA A 53 -2.84 12.23 -2.73
C ALA A 53 -1.77 12.44 -1.65
N PHE A 54 -0.64 11.72 -1.73
CA PHE A 54 0.48 11.92 -0.83
C PHE A 54 1.08 13.34 -0.91
N ASN A 55 1.24 13.89 -2.11
CA ASN A 55 1.73 15.26 -2.28
C ASN A 55 0.73 16.29 -1.77
N ASP A 56 -0.57 16.06 -1.96
CA ASP A 56 -1.63 16.90 -1.42
C ASP A 56 -1.57 16.87 0.12
N ASP A 57 -1.40 15.70 0.74
CA ASP A 57 -1.26 15.55 2.19
C ASP A 57 -0.01 16.28 2.72
N LEU A 58 1.14 16.19 2.01
CA LEU A 58 2.36 16.92 2.35
C LEU A 58 2.21 18.44 2.24
N SER A 59 1.31 18.92 1.38
CA SER A 59 1.07 20.34 1.18
C SER A 59 0.15 20.96 2.25
N GLN A 60 -0.60 20.12 2.97
CA GLN A 60 -1.53 20.59 4.00
C GLN A 60 -0.81 20.83 5.33
N PRO A 61 -1.23 21.84 6.11
CA PRO A 61 -0.77 22.00 7.47
C PRO A 61 -1.37 20.90 8.34
N VAL A 62 -0.60 19.84 8.59
CA VAL A 62 -1.01 18.72 9.44
C VAL A 62 -0.56 18.98 10.88
N ASP A 63 -1.51 18.99 11.80
CA ASP A 63 -1.25 19.28 13.23
C ASP A 63 -0.89 18.03 14.05
N ALA A 64 -1.10 16.83 13.50
CA ALA A 64 -0.71 15.57 14.14
C ALA A 64 -0.52 14.44 13.12
N VAL A 65 0.47 13.57 13.37
CA VAL A 65 0.74 12.38 12.57
C VAL A 65 0.64 11.14 13.46
N VAL A 66 -0.24 10.20 13.10
CA VAL A 66 -0.43 8.95 13.84
C VAL A 66 -0.04 7.77 12.96
N ILE A 67 0.95 7.01 13.40
CA ILE A 67 1.47 5.83 12.70
C ILE A 67 1.01 4.58 13.45
N VAL A 68 0.16 3.78 12.80
CA VAL A 68 -0.50 2.62 13.43
C VAL A 68 -0.19 1.32 12.70
N GLY A 69 0.13 0.25 13.44
CA GLY A 69 0.11 -1.12 12.91
C GLY A 69 1.12 -1.44 11.81
N THR A 70 2.08 -0.55 11.54
CA THR A 70 3.09 -0.70 10.50
C THR A 70 4.48 -0.86 11.10
N ARG A 71 5.36 -1.59 10.39
CA ARG A 71 6.79 -1.66 10.71
C ARG A 71 7.64 -0.69 9.89
N LEU A 72 7.03 0.03 8.93
CA LEU A 72 7.72 0.94 8.00
C LEU A 72 8.96 0.31 7.31
N GLN A 73 8.86 -0.98 6.96
CA GLN A 73 9.95 -1.70 6.28
C GLN A 73 10.02 -1.42 4.77
N ILE A 74 9.00 -0.78 4.22
CA ILE A 74 8.95 -0.37 2.81
C ILE A 74 9.55 1.04 2.71
N GLY A 75 10.65 1.17 1.97
CA GLY A 75 11.46 2.39 1.92
C GLY A 75 10.67 3.63 1.48
N ASP A 76 9.82 3.51 0.45
CA ASP A 76 9.05 4.65 -0.08
C ASP A 76 8.10 5.25 0.97
N LEU A 77 7.46 4.40 1.78
CA LEU A 77 6.58 4.85 2.87
C LEU A 77 7.35 5.46 4.03
N ARG A 78 8.60 5.02 4.25
CA ARG A 78 9.47 5.59 5.29
C ARG A 78 9.86 7.02 4.95
N GLY A 79 10.26 7.27 3.69
CA GLY A 79 10.58 8.63 3.22
C GLY A 79 9.36 9.54 3.34
N PHE A 80 8.19 9.05 2.91
CA PHE A 80 6.94 9.80 3.00
C PHE A 80 6.59 10.23 4.44
N VAL A 81 6.72 9.33 5.42
CA VAL A 81 6.44 9.67 6.83
C VAL A 81 7.44 10.71 7.36
N ASP A 82 8.71 10.63 6.96
CA ASP A 82 9.73 11.61 7.37
C ASP A 82 9.42 12.99 6.78
N ASP A 83 9.05 13.04 5.49
CA ASP A 83 8.64 14.27 4.81
C ASP A 83 7.38 14.88 5.46
N LEU A 84 6.43 14.04 5.90
CA LEU A 84 5.19 14.48 6.53
C LEU A 84 5.46 15.06 7.94
N CYS A 85 6.31 14.40 8.72
CA CYS A 85 6.76 14.90 10.01
C CYS A 85 7.59 16.19 9.86
N GLN A 86 8.41 16.31 8.81
CA GLN A 86 9.21 17.51 8.55
C GLN A 86 8.35 18.68 8.07
N GLY A 87 7.41 18.44 7.16
CA GLY A 87 6.45 19.44 6.67
C GLY A 87 5.56 19.99 7.79
N ALA A 88 5.23 19.14 8.76
CA ALA A 88 4.48 19.52 9.95
C ALA A 88 5.33 20.22 11.03
N GLY A 89 6.67 20.28 10.87
CA GLY A 89 7.62 20.83 11.84
C GLY A 89 7.57 22.35 12.04
N GLY A 90 6.60 23.06 11.44
CA GLY A 90 6.45 24.51 11.55
C GLY A 90 6.00 24.99 12.92
N THR A 91 5.12 24.27 13.62
CA THR A 91 4.67 24.59 14.99
C THR A 91 3.81 23.43 15.53
N GLU A 92 4.19 22.83 16.66
CA GLU A 92 3.35 21.92 17.47
C GLU A 92 2.73 20.67 16.81
N CYS A 93 3.31 20.12 15.72
CA CYS A 93 2.80 18.84 15.21
C CYS A 93 3.11 17.68 16.16
N MET A 94 2.07 17.00 16.63
CA MET A 94 2.19 15.84 17.52
C MET A 94 2.40 14.56 16.70
N THR A 95 3.51 13.86 16.93
CA THR A 95 3.76 12.57 16.29
C THR A 95 3.55 11.40 17.26
N VAL A 96 2.73 10.42 16.86
CA VAL A 96 2.33 9.28 17.70
C VAL A 96 2.58 7.96 16.99
N TRP A 97 3.26 7.03 17.67
CA TRP A 97 3.50 5.67 17.22
C TRP A 97 2.68 4.66 18.02
N VAL A 98 1.85 3.88 17.32
CA VAL A 98 0.97 2.88 17.93
C VAL A 98 1.26 1.52 17.31
N ASN A 99 2.04 0.70 18.02
CA ASN A 99 2.35 -0.64 17.54
C ASN A 99 2.83 -1.56 18.67
N LYS A 100 2.70 -2.87 18.48
CA LYS A 100 3.20 -3.90 19.43
C LYS A 100 4.72 -3.90 19.58
N LYS A 101 5.44 -3.21 18.69
CA LYS A 101 6.90 -3.12 18.67
C LYS A 101 7.34 -1.67 18.55
N HIS A 102 8.52 -1.37 19.06
CA HIS A 102 9.16 -0.09 18.82
C HIS A 102 9.40 0.13 17.32
N GLN A 103 9.39 1.39 16.93
CA GLN A 103 9.69 1.83 15.57
C GLN A 103 11.13 1.49 15.15
N GLU A 104 11.35 1.45 13.84
CA GLU A 104 12.69 1.43 13.28
C GLU A 104 13.44 2.74 13.59
N PRO A 105 14.76 2.70 13.84
CA PRO A 105 15.53 3.89 14.14
C PRO A 105 15.56 4.85 12.95
N GLY A 106 15.40 6.15 13.24
CA GLY A 106 15.58 7.24 12.28
C GLY A 106 14.35 8.09 12.01
N ILE A 107 13.18 7.77 12.57
CA ILE A 107 12.01 8.65 12.56
C ILE A 107 11.86 9.27 13.95
N LYS A 108 11.76 10.60 14.02
CA LYS A 108 11.53 11.30 15.28
C LYS A 108 10.04 11.18 15.62
N ILE A 109 9.74 10.57 16.77
CA ILE A 109 8.38 10.43 17.29
C ILE A 109 8.33 10.95 18.72
N ASP A 110 7.28 11.69 19.04
CA ASP A 110 7.08 12.31 20.36
C ASP A 110 6.42 11.34 21.35
N HIS A 111 5.42 10.56 20.89
CA HIS A 111 4.67 9.65 21.73
C HIS A 111 4.70 8.21 21.22
N HIS A 112 4.89 7.27 22.15
CA HIS A 112 4.87 5.84 21.86
C HIS A 112 3.81 5.13 22.69
N TYR A 113 2.88 4.47 22.00
CA TYR A 113 2.02 3.45 22.57
C TYR A 113 2.50 2.07 22.10
N ILE A 114 2.94 1.26 23.05
CA ILE A 114 3.41 -0.11 22.80
C ILE A 114 2.35 -1.09 23.26
N GLY A 115 1.56 -1.60 22.32
CA GLY A 115 0.41 -2.45 22.63
C GLY A 115 -0.40 -2.82 21.39
N ASP A 116 -1.58 -3.37 21.59
CA ASP A 116 -2.52 -3.63 20.50
C ASP A 116 -3.12 -2.31 19.98
N CYS A 117 -3.25 -2.17 18.66
CA CYS A 117 -3.88 -1.00 18.07
C CYS A 117 -5.38 -0.93 18.38
N ASP A 118 -6.02 -2.08 18.57
CA ASP A 118 -7.44 -2.14 18.93
C ASP A 118 -7.68 -1.66 20.37
N ASP A 119 -6.77 -2.00 21.29
CA ASP A 119 -6.80 -1.50 22.68
C ASP A 119 -6.58 0.02 22.71
N PHE A 120 -5.63 0.52 21.93
CA PHE A 120 -5.40 1.96 21.78
C PHE A 120 -6.63 2.68 21.22
N ALA A 121 -7.27 2.13 20.20
CA ALA A 121 -8.48 2.70 19.62
C ALA A 121 -9.63 2.70 20.64
N SER A 122 -9.75 1.66 21.46
CA SER A 122 -10.76 1.57 22.52
C SER A 122 -10.56 2.65 23.58
N LEU A 123 -9.32 2.90 24.00
CA LEU A 123 -8.97 3.96 24.96
C LEU A 123 -9.26 5.38 24.46
N LEU A 124 -9.31 5.59 23.13
CA LEU A 124 -9.62 6.88 22.53
C LEU A 124 -11.13 7.14 22.39
N LEU A 125 -11.94 6.09 22.46
CA LEU A 125 -13.39 6.16 22.26
C LEU A 125 -14.18 6.21 23.56
N GLU A 126 -13.55 5.94 24.70
CA GLU A 126 -14.08 6.14 26.06
C GLU A 126 -13.90 7.60 26.53
#